data_AF-A0A9X1P6X1-F1
#
_entry.id   AF-A0A9X1P6X1-F1
#
_cell.length_a   1.000
_cell.length_b   1.000
_cell.length_c   1.000
_cell.angle_alpha   90.00
_cell.angle_beta   90.00
_cell.angle_gamma   90.00
#
_symmetry.space_group_name_H-M   'P 1'
#
loop_
_entity.id
_entity.type
_entity.pdbx_description
1 polymer ?
#
loop_
_entity_poly.entity_id
_entity_poly.type
_entity_poly.pdbx_seq_one_letter_code
_entity_poly.pdbx_strand_id
1 'polypeptide(L)'
;MASVTPSMPDAMKEWIDRRIVDGEYASTSDYIRDLVRRDRERRSHPDLTLDDLRLMVEEARASGISDRSMEDIKAEARRRAAARRGTAAE
;
A
#
# COMPACT_ATOMS: atom_id res chain seq x y z
N MET A 1 -9.65 22.45 17.93
CA MET A 1 -8.43 21.63 17.75
C MET A 1 -8.19 20.90 19.05
N ALA A 2 -8.09 19.56 19.05
CA ALA A 2 -7.67 18.82 20.23
C ALA A 2 -6.13 18.82 20.29
N SER A 3 -5.54 19.12 21.44
CA SER A 3 -4.10 19.06 21.64
C SER A 3 -3.74 17.74 22.29
N VAL A 4 -2.86 16.98 21.66
CA VAL A 4 -2.31 15.73 22.20
C VAL A 4 -0.80 15.88 22.22
N THR A 5 -0.19 15.72 23.40
CA THR A 5 1.27 15.76 23.57
C THR A 5 1.78 14.34 23.78
N PRO A 6 2.31 13.68 22.74
CA PRO A 6 2.87 12.35 22.88
C PRO A 6 4.21 12.40 23.62
N SER A 7 4.42 11.45 24.54
CA SER A 7 5.75 11.14 25.05
C SER A 7 6.48 10.27 24.04
N MET A 8 7.73 10.60 23.72
CA MET A 8 8.56 9.86 22.77
C MET A 8 10.03 9.89 23.17
N PRO A 9 10.83 8.88 22.77
CA PRO A 9 12.27 8.90 23.00
C PRO A 9 12.97 10.06 22.28
N ASP A 10 14.08 10.53 22.84
CA ASP A 10 14.85 11.66 22.30
C ASP A 10 15.27 11.44 20.84
N ALA A 11 15.68 10.22 20.49
CA ALA A 11 16.04 9.86 19.11
C ALA A 11 14.89 10.07 18.10
N MET A 12 13.63 9.87 18.54
CA MET A 12 12.46 10.12 17.69
C MET A 12 12.25 11.62 17.52
N LYS A 13 12.40 12.39 18.60
CA LYS A 13 12.32 13.86 18.55
C LYS A 13 13.38 14.44 17.61
N GLU A 14 14.63 14.03 17.74
CA GLU A 14 15.73 14.47 16.87
C GLU A 14 15.48 14.14 15.39
N TRP A 15 14.88 12.97 15.12
CA TRP A 15 14.49 12.62 13.76
C TRP A 15 13.44 13.59 13.21
N ILE A 16 12.41 13.93 14.00
CA ILE A 16 11.35 14.87 13.58
C ILE A 16 11.92 16.28 13.39
N ASP A 17 12.76 16.73 14.32
CA ASP A 17 13.37 18.05 14.26
C ASP A 17 14.21 18.22 12.98
N ARG A 18 14.93 17.18 12.54
CA ARG A 18 15.64 17.20 11.25
C ARG A 18 14.70 17.44 10.06
N ARG A 19 13.55 16.79 10.02
CA ARG A 19 12.55 17.00 8.94
C ARG A 19 12.01 18.43 8.91
N ILE A 20 11.97 19.10 10.07
CA ILE A 20 11.57 20.50 10.17
C ILE A 20 12.70 21.42 9.70
N VAL A 21 13.94 21.16 10.12
CA VAL A 21 15.13 21.91 9.69
C VAL A 21 15.34 21.80 8.18
N ASP A 22 15.11 20.63 7.60
CA ASP A 22 15.17 20.37 6.16
C ASP A 22 14.04 21.07 5.38
N GLY A 23 13.11 21.73 6.08
CA GLY A 23 12.01 22.50 5.49
C GLY A 23 10.84 21.65 4.99
N GLU A 24 10.84 20.35 5.26
CA GLU A 24 9.76 19.46 4.81
C GLU A 24 8.47 19.65 5.62
N TYR A 25 8.58 20.10 6.87
CA TYR A 25 7.45 20.36 7.76
C TYR A 25 7.66 21.64 8.56
N ALA A 26 6.60 22.41 8.79
CA ALA A 26 6.69 23.67 9.54
C ALA A 26 6.73 23.47 11.07
N SER A 27 6.26 22.33 11.57
CA SER A 27 6.25 22.00 13.00
C SER A 27 6.13 20.50 13.26
N THR A 28 6.43 20.08 14.48
CA THR A 28 6.21 18.69 14.95
C THR A 28 4.75 18.28 14.83
N SER A 29 3.83 19.19 15.14
CA SER A 29 2.39 18.96 15.04
C SER A 29 1.93 18.72 13.61
N ASP A 30 2.56 19.39 12.64
CA ASP A 30 2.26 19.18 11.22
C ASP A 30 2.78 17.83 10.73
N TYR A 31 4.00 17.46 11.14
CA TYR A 31 4.55 16.14 10.87
C TYR A 31 3.66 15.01 11.42
N ILE A 32 3.24 15.11 12.70
CA ILE A 32 2.37 14.11 13.33
C ILE A 32 1.02 14.04 12.63
N ARG A 33 0.41 15.17 12.26
CA ARG A 33 -0.88 15.20 11.55
C ARG A 33 -0.77 14.50 10.20
N ASP A 34 0.29 14.75 9.46
CA ASP A 34 0.56 14.09 8.18
C ASP A 34 0.80 12.58 8.37
N LEU A 35 1.54 12.19 9.41
CA LEU A 35 1.77 10.78 9.73
C LEU A 35 0.47 10.03 10.04
N VAL A 36 -0.43 10.64 10.82
CA VAL A 36 -1.76 10.06 11.11
C VAL A 36 -2.63 10.00 9.86
N ARG A 37 -2.58 11.01 8.97
CA ARG A 37 -3.29 10.98 7.69
C ARG A 37 -2.79 9.82 6.83
N ARG A 38 -1.48 9.66 6.67
CA ARG A 38 -0.86 8.55 5.92
C ARG A 38 -1.18 7.19 6.55
N ASP A 39 -1.20 7.09 7.87
CA ASP A 39 -1.60 5.86 8.57
C ASP A 39 -3.07 5.51 8.30
N ARG A 40 -3.97 6.50 8.35
CA ARG A 40 -5.38 6.31 8.00
C ARG A 40 -5.57 5.91 6.54
N GLU A 41 -4.86 6.55 5.62
CA GLU A 41 -4.88 6.22 4.20
C GLU A 41 -4.40 4.78 3.97
N ARG A 42 -3.23 4.39 4.49
CA ARG A 42 -2.72 3.01 4.41
C ARG A 42 -3.67 1.95 4.99
N ARG A 43 -4.43 2.29 6.04
CA ARG A 43 -5.39 1.36 6.66
C ARG A 43 -6.74 1.33 5.93
N SER A 44 -7.14 2.44 5.30
CA SER A 44 -8.45 2.60 4.64
C SER A 44 -8.39 2.14 3.18
N HIS A 45 -7.22 2.28 2.56
CA HIS A 45 -6.87 1.71 1.27
C HIS A 45 -5.60 0.88 1.51
N PRO A 46 -5.69 -0.46 1.53
CA PRO A 46 -4.50 -1.30 1.45
C PRO A 46 -3.96 -1.18 0.03
N ASP A 47 -3.45 0.00 -0.31
CA ASP A 47 -2.57 0.18 -1.44
C ASP A 47 -1.42 -0.79 -1.24
N LEU A 48 -1.13 -1.60 -2.26
CA LEU A 48 -0.03 -2.55 -2.21
C LEU A 48 1.23 -1.79 -1.79
N THR A 49 1.76 -2.13 -0.63
CA THR A 49 3.00 -1.53 -0.16
C THR A 49 4.14 -1.94 -1.10
N LEU A 50 5.27 -1.23 -1.04
CA LEU A 50 6.44 -1.62 -1.81
C LEU A 50 6.86 -3.07 -1.49
N ASP A 51 6.66 -3.52 -0.25
CA ASP A 51 6.98 -4.88 0.18
C ASP A 51 5.95 -5.89 -0.35
N ASP A 52 4.67 -5.54 -0.42
CA ASP A 52 3.65 -6.38 -1.08
C ASP A 52 3.96 -6.55 -2.57
N LEU A 53 4.35 -5.46 -3.25
CA LEU A 53 4.75 -5.50 -4.66
C LEU A 53 5.99 -6.38 -4.87
N ARG A 54 6.98 -6.28 -3.98
CA ARG A 54 8.19 -7.13 -4.02
C ARG A 54 7.81 -8.59 -3.86
N LEU A 55 6.94 -8.93 -2.90
CA LEU A 55 6.48 -10.30 -2.68
C LEU A 55 5.79 -10.85 -3.94
N MET A 56 4.87 -10.09 -4.55
CA MET A 56 4.19 -10.51 -5.78
C MET A 56 5.17 -10.77 -6.94
N VAL A 57 6.21 -9.95 -7.08
CA VAL A 57 7.24 -10.13 -8.11
C VAL A 57 8.07 -11.39 -7.83
N GLU A 58 8.46 -11.64 -6.58
CA GLU A 58 9.19 -12.85 -6.21
C GLU A 58 8.35 -14.11 -6.47
N GLU A 59 7.08 -14.11 -6.08
CA GLU A 59 6.15 -15.21 -6.38
C GLU A 59 6.00 -15.43 -7.89
N ALA A 60 5.84 -14.37 -8.67
CA ALA A 60 5.77 -14.45 -10.12
C ALA A 60 7.05 -15.03 -10.74
N ARG A 61 8.23 -14.62 -10.25
CA ARG A 61 9.52 -15.16 -10.70
C ARG A 61 9.67 -16.64 -10.34
N ALA A 62 9.27 -17.02 -9.13
CA ALA A 62 9.30 -18.41 -8.67
C ALA A 62 8.33 -19.31 -9.46
N SER A 63 7.22 -18.76 -9.96
CA SER A 63 6.24 -19.50 -10.78
C SER A 63 6.73 -19.87 -12.18
N GLY A 64 7.88 -19.33 -12.61
CA GLY A 64 8.46 -19.60 -13.92
C GLY A 64 7.80 -18.84 -15.08
N ILE A 65 8.32 -19.04 -16.29
CA ILE A 65 7.81 -18.40 -17.50
C ILE A 65 6.64 -19.24 -18.03
N SER A 66 5.53 -18.58 -18.35
CA SER A 66 4.37 -19.24 -18.94
C SER A 66 4.50 -19.38 -20.46
N ASP A 67 4.20 -20.56 -20.99
CA ASP A 67 4.11 -20.82 -22.43
C ASP A 67 2.79 -20.37 -23.06
N ARG A 68 1.89 -19.76 -22.28
CA ARG A 68 0.54 -19.40 -22.74
C ARG A 68 0.58 -18.18 -23.65
N SER A 69 -0.10 -18.27 -24.79
CA SER A 69 -0.29 -17.14 -25.69
C SER A 69 -1.33 -16.14 -25.13
N MET A 70 -1.37 -14.93 -25.70
CA MET A 70 -2.43 -13.96 -25.36
C MET A 70 -3.83 -14.45 -25.72
N GLU A 71 -3.98 -15.28 -26.75
CA GLU A 71 -5.27 -15.85 -27.09
C GLU A 71 -5.72 -16.86 -26.02
N ASP A 72 -4.80 -17.70 -25.54
CA ASP A 72 -5.08 -18.68 -24.48
C ASP A 72 -5.47 -18.02 -23.15
N ILE A 73 -4.83 -16.90 -22.81
CA ILE A 73 -5.16 -16.14 -21.61
C ILE A 73 -6.53 -15.50 -21.74
N LYS A 74 -6.84 -14.87 -22.88
CA LYS A 74 -8.14 -14.24 -23.14
C LYS A 74 -9.27 -15.27 -23.16
N ALA A 75 -9.06 -16.41 -23.80
CA ALA A 75 -10.04 -17.49 -23.86
C ALA A 75 -10.37 -18.01 -22.45
N GLU A 76 -9.35 -18.24 -21.63
CA GLU A 76 -9.53 -18.67 -20.23
C GLU A 76 -10.23 -17.61 -19.37
N ALA A 77 -9.86 -16.34 -19.50
CA ALA A 77 -10.50 -15.26 -18.77
C ALA A 77 -12.00 -15.16 -19.09
N ARG A 78 -12.37 -15.31 -20.38
CA ARG A 78 -13.77 -15.33 -20.82
C ARG A 78 -14.53 -16.54 -20.26
N ARG A 79 -13.93 -17.74 -20.26
CA ARG A 79 -14.53 -18.95 -19.65
C ARG A 79 -14.81 -18.73 -18.17
N ARG A 80 -13.84 -18.23 -17.40
CA ARG A 80 -14.00 -17.95 -15.96
C ARG A 80 -15.08 -16.89 -15.70
N ALA A 81 -15.12 -15.83 -16.50
CA ALA A 81 -16.12 -14.78 -16.38
C ALA A 81 -17.54 -15.29 -16.69
N ALA A 82 -17.69 -16.14 -17.71
CA ALA A 82 -18.97 -16.76 -18.04
C ALA A 82 -19.45 -17.70 -16.92
N ALA A 83 -18.56 -18.53 -16.37
CA ALA A 83 -18.87 -19.42 -15.26
C ALA A 83 -19.37 -18.65 -14.01
N ARG A 84 -18.71 -17.54 -13.65
CA ARG A 84 -19.13 -16.67 -12.53
C ARG A 84 -20.50 -16.02 -12.74
N ARG A 85 -20.89 -15.74 -13.99
CA ARG A 85 -22.21 -15.18 -14.32
C ARG A 85 -23.30 -16.25 -14.31
N GLY A 86 -22.98 -17.48 -14.71
CA GLY A 86 -23.91 -18.61 -14.64
C GLY A 86 -24.25 -18.99 -13.20
N THR A 87 -23.26 -18.99 -12.29
CA THR A 87 -23.45 -19.30 -10.86
C THR A 87 -24.19 -18.21 -10.06
N ALA A 88 -24.44 -17.04 -10.64
CA ALA A 88 -25.19 -15.94 -10.00
C ALA A 88 -26.65 -15.86 -10.49
N ALA A 89 -27.04 -16.71 -11.44
CA ALA A 89 -28.37 -16.73 -12.06
C ALA A 89 -29.21 -17.96 -11.64
N GLU A 90 -28.76 -18.68 -10.62
CA GLU A 90 -29.43 -19.81 -9.96
C GLU A 90 -29.51 -19.51 -8.45
#